data_AF-A0A5C7XTY4-F1
#
_entry.id   AF-A0A5C7XTY4-F1
#
_cell.length_a   1.000
_cell.length_b   1.000
_cell.length_c   1.000
_cell.angle_alpha   90.00
_cell.angle_beta   90.00
_cell.angle_gamma   90.00
#
_symmetry.space_group_name_H-M   'P 1'
#
loop_
_entity.id
_entity.type
_entity.pdbx_description
1 polymer ?
#
loop_
_entity_poly.entity_id
_entity_poly.type
_entity_poly.pdbx_seq_one_letter_code
_entity_poly.pdbx_strand_id
1 'polypeptide(L)'
;LANITTRSIVGGFVQPGQREVLAPFTARYFAAIPGVWERRSSEVAQTVVIGLYPSWDISEDALRAADHFLGGQLPPALRRLVVEGRAGVERSLKARAFDAE
;
A
#
# COMPACT_ATOMS: atom_id res chain seq x y z
N LEU A 1 21.96 -1.19 2.37
CA LEU A 1 21.46 -0.09 1.50
C LEU A 1 21.36 1.15 2.37
N ALA A 2 21.83 2.30 1.90
CA ALA A 2 21.55 3.53 2.62
C ALA A 2 20.03 3.78 2.63
N ASN A 3 19.48 4.31 3.73
CA ASN A 3 18.04 4.58 3.83
C ASN A 3 17.55 5.48 2.69
N ILE A 4 18.40 6.41 2.23
CA ILE A 4 18.10 7.27 1.08
C ILE A 4 17.84 6.47 -0.19
N THR A 5 18.64 5.43 -0.49
CA THR A 5 18.45 4.61 -1.69
C THR A 5 17.10 3.90 -1.67
N THR A 6 16.70 3.36 -0.52
CA THR A 6 15.38 2.72 -0.38
C THR A 6 14.25 3.71 -0.61
N ARG A 7 14.36 4.90 -0.01
CA ARG A 7 13.36 5.96 -0.19
C ARG A 7 13.25 6.40 -1.65
N SER A 8 14.39 6.56 -2.35
CA SER A 8 14.41 6.92 -3.76
C SER A 8 13.76 5.84 -4.65
N ILE A 9 14.04 4.56 -4.40
CA ILE A 9 13.41 3.45 -5.15
C ILE A 9 11.90 3.44 -4.91
N VAL A 10 11.47 3.53 -3.65
CA VAL A 10 10.06 3.53 -3.27
C VAL A 10 9.32 4.70 -3.91
N GLY A 11 9.87 5.92 -3.82
CA GLY A 11 9.28 7.11 -4.41
C GLY A 11 9.24 7.11 -5.93
N GLY A 12 10.09 6.31 -6.59
CA GLY A 12 10.11 6.18 -8.05
C GLY A 12 9.13 5.16 -8.60
N PHE A 13 8.58 4.27 -7.78
CA PHE A 13 7.82 3.10 -8.24
C PHE A 13 6.46 3.46 -8.84
N VAL A 14 5.75 4.41 -8.24
CA VAL A 14 4.42 4.83 -8.68
C VAL A 14 4.55 6.13 -9.48
N GLN A 15 4.25 6.08 -10.78
CA GLN A 15 4.16 7.28 -11.61
C GLN A 15 2.75 7.51 -12.15
N PRO A 16 2.35 8.77 -12.39
CA PRO A 16 1.08 9.08 -13.04
C PRO A 16 0.91 8.33 -14.36
N GLY A 17 -0.30 7.83 -14.63
CA GLY A 17 -0.63 7.10 -15.86
C GLY A 17 -0.26 5.61 -15.88
N GLN A 18 0.44 5.08 -14.87
CA GLN A 18 0.88 3.67 -14.87
C GLN A 18 -0.11 2.67 -14.23
N ARG A 19 -1.38 3.04 -14.04
CA ARG A 19 -2.36 2.23 -13.28
C ARG A 19 -2.49 0.80 -13.82
N GLU A 20 -2.56 0.63 -15.14
CA GLU A 20 -2.71 -0.69 -15.78
C GLU A 20 -1.48 -1.58 -15.55
N VAL A 21 -0.27 -1.04 -15.70
CA VAL A 21 0.98 -1.79 -15.47
C VAL A 21 1.17 -2.13 -14.00
N LEU A 22 0.64 -1.28 -13.10
CA LEU A 22 0.71 -1.48 -11.66
C LEU A 22 -0.39 -2.40 -11.10
N ALA A 23 -1.43 -2.74 -11.88
CA ALA A 23 -2.55 -3.56 -11.41
C ALA A 23 -2.13 -4.89 -10.73
N PRO A 24 -1.13 -5.65 -11.24
CA PRO A 24 -0.69 -6.88 -10.58
C PRO A 24 0.00 -6.65 -9.22
N PHE A 25 0.42 -5.42 -8.92
CA PHE A 25 1.21 -5.13 -7.73
C PHE A 25 0.38 -4.93 -6.47
N THR A 26 -0.94 -4.73 -6.54
CA THR A 26 -1.81 -4.70 -5.36
C THR A 26 -1.72 -6.02 -4.58
N ALA A 27 -1.90 -7.16 -5.28
CA ALA A 27 -1.79 -8.48 -4.66
C ALA A 27 -0.35 -8.78 -4.19
N ARG A 28 0.65 -8.41 -5.00
CA ARG A 28 2.07 -8.62 -4.66
C ARG A 28 2.49 -7.82 -3.43
N TYR A 29 1.96 -6.60 -3.26
CA TYR A 29 2.21 -5.77 -2.09
C TYR A 29 1.78 -6.50 -0.82
N PHE A 30 0.51 -6.92 -0.72
CA PHE A 30 0.00 -7.61 0.48
C PHE A 30 0.70 -8.94 0.75
N ALA A 31 1.10 -9.67 -0.28
CA ALA A 31 1.90 -10.89 -0.13
C ALA A 31 3.33 -10.61 0.40
N ALA A 32 3.93 -9.48 0.05
CA ALA A 32 5.33 -9.18 0.35
C ALA A 32 5.56 -8.48 1.69
N ILE A 33 4.65 -7.58 2.11
CA ILE A 33 4.89 -6.71 3.27
C ILE A 33 5.13 -7.43 4.61
N PRO A 34 4.55 -8.62 4.92
CA PRO A 34 4.88 -9.31 6.17
C PRO A 34 6.37 -9.68 6.23
N GLY A 35 6.90 -10.25 5.13
CA GLY A 35 8.32 -10.60 5.06
C GLY A 35 9.25 -9.40 5.06
N VAL A 36 8.82 -8.25 4.52
CA VAL A 36 9.58 -6.99 4.65
C VAL A 36 9.64 -6.56 6.10
N TRP A 37 8.51 -6.62 6.80
CA TRP A 37 8.39 -6.23 8.21
C TRP A 37 9.27 -7.07 9.13
N GLU A 38 9.38 -8.37 8.88
CA GLU A 38 10.22 -9.28 9.65
C GLU A 38 11.72 -9.07 9.44
N ARG A 39 12.14 -8.75 8.20
CA ARG A 39 13.57 -8.76 7.82
C ARG A 39 14.26 -7.40 7.84
N ARG A 40 13.50 -6.31 7.90
CA ARG A 40 14.05 -4.94 7.80
C ARG A 40 13.94 -4.21 9.13
N SER A 41 14.77 -3.18 9.30
CA SER A 41 14.60 -2.27 10.43
C SER A 41 13.22 -1.60 10.37
N SER A 42 12.70 -1.21 11.54
CA SER A 42 11.39 -0.55 11.63
C SER A 42 11.28 0.66 10.70
N GLU A 43 12.32 1.48 10.60
CA GLU A 43 12.34 2.65 9.71
C GLU A 43 12.22 2.27 8.22
N VAL A 44 12.98 1.26 7.78
CA VAL A 44 12.95 0.79 6.39
C VAL A 44 11.62 0.10 6.07
N ALA A 45 11.12 -0.74 6.98
CA ALA A 45 9.83 -1.41 6.83
C ALA A 45 8.69 -0.39 6.70
N GLN A 46 8.64 0.62 7.58
CA GLN A 46 7.66 1.70 7.51
C GLN A 46 7.74 2.46 6.18
N THR A 47 8.95 2.81 5.72
CA THR A 47 9.15 3.50 4.44
C THR A 47 8.57 2.70 3.27
N VAL A 48 8.81 1.39 3.25
CA VAL A 48 8.30 0.50 2.21
C VAL A 48 6.78 0.34 2.29
N VAL A 49 6.24 0.07 3.48
CA VAL A 49 4.80 -0.15 3.67
C VAL A 49 4.00 1.09 3.28
N ILE A 50 4.42 2.27 3.72
CA ILE A 50 3.73 3.54 3.41
C ILE A 50 3.88 3.88 1.93
N GLY A 51 5.11 3.91 1.43
CA GLY A 51 5.37 4.44 0.09
C GLY A 51 4.96 3.51 -1.05
N LEU A 52 4.79 2.20 -0.79
CA LEU A 52 4.30 1.24 -1.78
C LEU A 52 2.85 0.79 -1.55
N TYR A 53 2.13 1.39 -0.59
CA TYR A 53 0.70 1.09 -0.44
C TYR A 53 -0.02 1.35 -1.77
N PRO A 54 -0.90 0.44 -2.25
CA PRO A 54 -1.43 0.44 -3.62
C PRO A 54 -2.49 1.51 -3.88
N SER A 55 -2.11 2.79 -3.73
CA SER A 55 -2.98 3.96 -3.88
C SER A 55 -3.42 4.22 -5.33
N TRP A 56 -2.79 3.56 -6.31
CA TRP A 56 -3.21 3.58 -7.72
C TRP A 56 -4.48 2.76 -7.97
N ASP A 57 -4.75 1.75 -7.14
CA ASP A 57 -5.88 0.85 -7.23
C ASP A 57 -7.04 1.35 -6.37
N ILE A 58 -7.79 2.31 -6.93
CA ILE A 58 -8.97 2.89 -6.28
C ILE A 58 -10.18 2.12 -6.76
N SER A 59 -10.41 0.98 -6.12
CA SER A 59 -11.47 0.01 -6.43
C SER A 59 -11.98 -0.67 -5.16
N GLU A 60 -13.18 -1.24 -5.22
CA GLU A 60 -13.71 -2.11 -4.15
C GLU A 60 -12.84 -3.35 -3.94
N ASP A 61 -12.21 -3.87 -5.01
CA ASP A 61 -11.29 -5.01 -4.92
C ASP A 61 -10.05 -4.69 -4.09
N ALA A 62 -9.50 -3.48 -4.21
CA ALA A 62 -8.39 -3.04 -3.38
C ALA A 62 -8.77 -2.95 -1.90
N LEU A 63 -9.98 -2.48 -1.59
CA LEU A 63 -10.49 -2.46 -0.21
C LEU A 63 -10.67 -3.88 0.33
N ARG A 64 -11.23 -4.79 -0.46
CA ARG A 64 -11.36 -6.22 -0.09
C ARG A 64 -10.00 -6.87 0.15
N ALA A 65 -8.99 -6.58 -0.67
CA ALA A 65 -7.64 -7.09 -0.49
C ALA A 65 -7.02 -6.60 0.83
N ALA A 66 -7.20 -5.31 1.16
CA ALA A 66 -6.76 -4.74 2.42
C ALA A 66 -7.49 -5.37 3.61
N ASP A 67 -8.81 -5.55 3.53
CA ASP A 67 -9.63 -6.17 4.58
C ASP A 67 -9.22 -7.63 4.82
N HIS A 68 -9.00 -8.39 3.75
CA HIS A 68 -8.49 -9.76 3.83
C HIS A 68 -7.14 -9.80 4.57
N PHE A 69 -6.20 -8.93 4.19
CA PHE A 69 -4.90 -8.83 4.86
C PHE A 69 -5.04 -8.49 6.35
N LEU A 70 -5.91 -7.52 6.67
CA LEU A 70 -6.18 -7.07 8.05
C LEU A 70 -6.89 -8.13 8.90
N GLY A 71 -7.54 -9.12 8.29
CA GLY A 71 -8.11 -10.29 9.00
C GLY A 71 -7.06 -11.21 9.61
N GLY A 72 -5.80 -11.12 9.19
CA GLY A 72 -4.70 -11.92 9.71
C GLY A 72 -4.15 -11.48 11.06
N GLN A 73 -3.28 -12.31 11.65
CA GLN A 73 -2.46 -11.95 12.81
C GLN A 73 -1.28 -11.09 12.35
N LEU A 74 -1.24 -9.83 12.79
CA LEU A 74 -0.28 -8.83 12.34
C LEU A 74 0.30 -8.06 13.52
N PRO A 75 1.60 -7.67 13.49
CA PRO A 75 2.14 -6.71 14.43
C PRO A 75 1.29 -5.42 14.48
N PRO A 76 0.98 -4.84 15.66
CA PRO A 76 0.07 -3.70 15.77
C PRO A 76 0.47 -2.49 14.91
N ALA A 77 1.77 -2.21 14.79
CA ALA A 77 2.28 -1.13 13.96
C ALA A 77 2.05 -1.38 12.45
N LEU A 78 2.26 -2.62 11.97
CA LEU A 78 1.98 -2.96 10.57
C LEU A 78 0.48 -2.85 10.27
N ARG A 79 -0.36 -3.39 11.16
CA ARG A 79 -1.82 -3.28 11.07
C ARG A 79 -2.25 -1.82 10.92
N ARG A 80 -1.72 -0.95 11.79
CA ARG A 80 -2.05 0.49 11.78
C ARG A 80 -1.75 1.13 10.41
N LEU A 81 -0.56 0.90 9.85
CA LEU A 81 -0.18 1.49 8.57
C LEU A 81 -1.09 1.04 7.42
N VAL A 82 -1.49 -0.23 7.40
CA VAL A 82 -2.39 -0.76 6.38
C VAL A 82 -3.81 -0.21 6.54
N VAL A 83 -4.30 -0.03 7.78
CA VAL A 83 -5.58 0.64 8.05
C VAL A 83 -5.58 2.08 7.53
N GLU A 84 -4.51 2.84 7.81
CA GLU A 84 -4.36 4.22 7.35
C GLU A 84 -4.33 4.31 5.81
N GLY A 85 -3.58 3.41 5.15
CA GLY A 85 -3.56 3.31 3.68
C GLY A 85 -4.93 3.00 3.08
N ARG A 86 -5.66 2.03 3.68
CA ARG A 86 -7.01 1.64 3.25
C ARG A 86 -7.99 2.81 3.35
N ALA A 87 -7.94 3.56 4.45
CA ALA A 87 -8.75 4.76 4.61
C ALA A 87 -8.46 5.82 3.53
N GLY A 88 -7.22 5.89 3.03
CA GLY A 88 -6.86 6.71 1.87
C GLY A 88 -7.62 6.30 0.61
N VAL A 89 -7.60 5.01 0.27
CA VAL A 89 -8.29 4.46 -0.91
C VAL A 89 -9.80 4.62 -0.80
N GLU A 90 -10.38 4.35 0.37
CA GLU A 90 -11.81 4.50 0.61
C GLU A 90 -12.29 5.94 0.37
N ARG A 91 -11.53 6.94 0.86
CA ARG A 91 -11.82 8.35 0.58
C ARG A 91 -11.73 8.67 -0.90
N SER A 92 -10.71 8.18 -1.60
CA SER A 92 -10.56 8.41 -3.04
C SER A 92 -11.68 7.76 -3.85
N LEU A 93 -12.18 6.59 -3.43
CA LEU A 93 -13.30 5.91 -4.09
C LEU A 93 -14.60 6.71 -3.94
N LYS A 94 -14.90 7.19 -2.73
CA LYS A 94 -16.05 8.06 -2.45
C LYS A 94 -15.99 9.37 -3.25
N ALA A 95 -14.82 9.99 -3.33
CA ALA A 95 -14.64 11.21 -4.12
C ALA A 95 -14.92 10.98 -5.61
N ARG A 96 -14.44 9.87 -6.19
CA ARG A 96 -14.72 9.53 -7.60
C ARG A 96 -16.20 9.27 -7.88
N ALA A 97 -16.90 8.64 -6.94
CA ALA A 97 -18.33 8.40 -7.08
C ALA A 97 -19.11 9.73 -7.08
N PHE A 98 -18.74 10.65 -6.19
CA PHE A 98 -19.34 11.99 -6.12
C PHE A 98 -19.05 12.84 -7.36
N ASP A 99 -17.81 12.84 -7.87
CA ASP A 99 -17.43 13.61 -9.07
C ASP A 99 -18.11 13.10 -10.36
N ALA A 100 -18.69 11.90 -10.33
CA ALA A 100 -19.38 11.30 -11.47
C ALA A 100 -20.90 11.62 -11.51
N GLU A 101 -21.43 12.24 -10.45
CA GLU A 101 -22.81 12.75 -10.34
C GLU A 101 -22.92 14.19 -10.86
#